data_AF-A0A6V8PNL7-F1
#
_entry.id   AF-A0A6V8PNL7-F1
#
_cell.length_a   1.000
_cell.length_b   1.000
_cell.length_c   1.000
_cell.angle_alpha   90.00
_cell.angle_beta   90.00
_cell.angle_gamma   90.00
#
_symmetry.space_group_name_H-M   'P 1'
#
loop_
_entity.id
_entity.type
_entity.pdbx_description
1 polymer ?
#
loop_
_entity_poly.entity_id
_entity_poly.type
_entity_poly.pdbx_seq_one_letter_code
_entity_poly.pdbx_strand_id
1 'polypeptide(L)'
;MLSLPGNTAGLEDPTPQKINKGIGSEGLSCILSGIFGEVGTTSYSENIGLVGITGVASRYVVGAGAVILIVLSLLGKLGAVIATIPSPVIGGAYIALFGLIGSIGIMALSRADLTSQRNLIIVGLSFLLGLGLPAWIGANPLVFEPRWIADVFTT
;
A
#
# COMPACT_ATOMS: atom_id res chain seq x y z
N MET A 1 32.81 -0.09 -10.95
CA MET A 1 32.41 -1.10 -9.95
C MET A 1 31.07 -0.64 -9.39
N LEU A 2 29.98 -0.93 -10.12
CA LEU A 2 28.63 -0.46 -9.77
C LEU A 2 28.08 -1.42 -8.72
N SER A 3 28.05 -0.99 -7.45
CA SER A 3 27.25 -1.64 -6.43
C SER A 3 25.80 -1.65 -6.93
N LEU A 4 25.20 -2.84 -7.05
CA LEU A 4 23.77 -2.97 -7.31
C LEU A 4 23.04 -2.06 -6.31
N PRO A 5 22.09 -1.22 -6.75
CA PRO A 5 21.31 -0.43 -5.81
C PRO A 5 20.66 -1.42 -4.85
N GLY A 6 20.98 -1.29 -3.55
CA GLY A 6 20.29 -2.04 -2.52
C GLY A 6 18.78 -1.85 -2.66
N ASN A 7 18.01 -2.71 -2.01
CA ASN A 7 16.56 -2.61 -1.98
C ASN A 7 16.09 -1.24 -1.44
N THR A 8 14.79 -1.00 -1.35
CA THR A 8 14.22 0.27 -0.85
C THR A 8 14.73 0.72 0.53
N ALA A 9 15.36 -0.16 1.32
CA ALA A 9 16.02 0.18 2.59
C ALA A 9 17.56 0.27 2.51
N GLY A 10 18.16 0.17 1.32
CA GLY A 10 19.61 0.09 1.14
C GLY A 10 20.23 -1.24 1.60
N LEU A 11 19.43 -2.28 1.75
CA LEU A 11 19.84 -3.61 2.22
C LEU A 11 19.85 -4.62 1.06
N GLU A 12 20.41 -5.82 1.31
CA GLU A 12 20.33 -6.94 0.37
C GLU A 12 18.89 -7.40 0.19
N ASP A 13 18.55 -7.82 -1.04
CA ASP A 13 17.22 -8.34 -1.34
C ASP A 13 16.91 -9.59 -0.48
N PRO A 14 15.69 -9.69 0.07
CA PRO A 14 15.30 -10.85 0.86
C PRO A 14 15.24 -12.11 -0.02
N THR A 15 15.62 -13.25 0.55
CA THR A 15 15.51 -14.54 -0.14
C THR A 15 14.05 -14.87 -0.45
N PRO A 16 13.76 -15.65 -1.52
CA PRO A 16 12.39 -16.04 -1.86
C PRO A 16 11.62 -16.68 -0.70
N GLN A 17 12.30 -17.45 0.16
CA GLN A 17 11.70 -18.04 1.35
C GLN A 17 11.28 -17.00 2.39
N LYS A 18 12.04 -15.91 2.55
CA LYS A 18 11.67 -14.79 3.42
C LYS A 18 10.48 -14.02 2.86
N ILE A 19 10.45 -13.80 1.54
CA ILE A 19 9.32 -13.17 0.84
C ILE A 19 8.04 -13.98 1.05
N ASN A 20 8.09 -15.30 0.81
CA ASN A 20 6.92 -16.17 0.98
C ASN A 20 6.38 -16.18 2.42
N LYS A 21 7.28 -16.18 3.42
CA LYS A 21 6.88 -16.06 4.83
C LYS A 21 6.25 -14.69 5.15
N GLY A 22 6.80 -13.62 4.58
CA GLY A 22 6.26 -12.27 4.72
C GLY A 22 4.85 -12.15 4.15
N ILE A 23 4.65 -12.58 2.90
CA ILE A 23 3.33 -12.59 2.25
C ILE A 23 2.34 -13.46 3.05
N GLY A 24 2.76 -14.64 3.50
CA GLY A 24 1.92 -15.50 4.33
C GLY A 24 1.50 -14.84 5.65
N SER A 25 2.42 -14.12 6.31
CA SER A 25 2.10 -13.37 7.53
C SER A 25 1.17 -12.18 7.28
N GLU A 26 1.29 -11.51 6.15
CA GLU A 26 0.40 -10.40 5.75
C GLU A 26 -1.01 -10.92 5.49
N GLY A 27 -1.16 -12.05 4.79
CA GLY A 27 -2.46 -12.70 4.61
C GLY A 27 -3.12 -13.11 5.93
N LEU A 28 -2.34 -13.64 6.89
CA LEU A 28 -2.85 -13.93 8.24
C LEU A 28 -3.29 -12.66 8.97
N SER A 29 -2.53 -11.57 8.85
CA SER A 29 -2.89 -10.27 9.40
C SER A 29 -4.22 -9.77 8.82
N CYS A 30 -4.42 -9.88 7.50
CA CYS A 30 -5.70 -9.51 6.86
C CYS A 30 -6.88 -10.34 7.37
N ILE A 31 -6.69 -11.64 7.60
CA ILE A 31 -7.74 -12.49 8.18
C ILE A 31 -8.10 -12.02 9.59
N LEU A 32 -7.10 -11.77 10.43
CA LEU A 32 -7.32 -11.26 11.79
C LEU A 32 -8.01 -9.89 11.75
N SER A 33 -7.55 -8.98 10.89
CA SER A 33 -8.13 -7.65 10.69
C SER A 33 -9.61 -7.76 10.33
N GLY A 34 -9.97 -8.62 9.38
CA GLY A 34 -11.35 -8.88 9.01
C GLY A 34 -12.20 -9.45 10.15
N ILE A 35 -11.65 -10.31 11.01
CA ILE A 35 -12.34 -10.84 12.21
C ILE A 35 -12.65 -9.71 13.21
N PHE A 36 -11.75 -8.75 13.36
CA PHE A 36 -11.92 -7.60 14.26
C PHE A 36 -12.69 -6.42 13.62
N GLY A 37 -13.16 -6.56 12.37
CA GLY A 37 -13.91 -5.53 11.65
C GLY A 37 -13.04 -4.43 11.04
N GLU A 38 -11.74 -4.65 10.94
CA GLU A 38 -10.78 -3.79 10.23
C GLU A 38 -10.73 -4.16 8.73
N VAL A 39 -10.24 -3.23 7.91
CA VAL A 39 -9.94 -3.47 6.49
C VAL A 39 -8.61 -4.22 6.30
N GLY A 40 -8.34 -4.70 5.08
CA GLY A 40 -7.09 -5.41 4.79
C GLY A 40 -5.85 -4.57 5.13
N THR A 41 -4.85 -5.20 5.75
CA THR A 41 -3.60 -4.56 6.18
C THR A 41 -2.46 -4.90 5.23
N THR A 42 -1.50 -3.99 5.05
CA THR A 42 -0.30 -4.26 4.25
C THR A 42 0.95 -3.63 4.85
N SER A 43 2.10 -4.03 4.34
CA SER A 43 3.41 -3.50 4.73
C SER A 43 3.61 -2.06 4.24
N TYR A 44 3.81 -1.11 5.16
CA TYR A 44 4.01 0.31 4.84
C TYR A 44 5.43 0.62 4.33
N SER A 45 5.50 1.33 3.20
CA SER A 45 6.77 1.70 2.56
C SER A 45 7.52 2.80 3.33
N GLU A 46 6.81 3.63 4.08
CA GLU A 46 7.37 4.64 4.98
C GLU A 46 8.27 4.02 6.04
N ASN A 47 7.88 2.84 6.56
CA ASN A 47 8.69 2.12 7.55
C ASN A 47 10.00 1.63 6.93
N ILE A 48 9.98 1.22 5.67
CA ILE A 48 11.17 0.80 4.92
C ILE A 48 12.10 2.01 4.68
N GLY A 49 11.52 3.15 4.30
CA GLY A 49 12.25 4.41 4.15
C GLY A 49 12.90 4.87 5.47
N LEU A 50 12.20 4.72 6.59
CA LEU A 50 12.75 5.04 7.91
C LEU A 50 13.95 4.16 8.27
N VAL A 51 13.92 2.87 7.91
CA VAL A 51 15.09 1.98 8.07
C VAL A 51 16.26 2.48 7.22
N GLY A 52 16.01 2.93 5.99
CA GLY A 52 17.04 3.51 5.12
C GLY A 52 17.71 4.76 5.70
N ILE A 53 16.95 5.60 6.43
CA ILE A 53 17.47 6.82 7.06
C ILE A 53 18.17 6.51 8.40
N THR A 54 17.57 5.66 9.22
CA THR A 54 18.05 5.36 10.58
C THR A 54 19.15 4.30 10.61
N GLY A 55 19.24 3.46 9.58
CA GLY A 55 20.12 2.30 9.54
C GLY A 55 19.71 1.17 10.49
N VAL A 56 18.53 1.25 11.12
CA VAL A 56 18.09 0.30 12.17
C VAL A 56 17.05 -0.67 11.62
N ALA A 57 17.49 -1.83 11.14
CA ALA A 57 16.63 -2.90 10.61
C ALA A 57 16.26 -3.99 11.66
N SER A 58 16.16 -3.62 12.94
CA SER A 58 15.96 -4.58 14.03
C SER A 58 14.49 -4.98 14.23
N ARG A 59 14.21 -6.29 14.22
CA ARG A 59 12.86 -6.85 14.51
C ARG A 59 12.32 -6.46 15.89
N TYR A 60 13.21 -6.18 16.85
CA TYR A 60 12.81 -5.78 18.21
C TYR A 60 12.24 -4.37 18.24
N VAL A 61 12.75 -3.47 17.38
CA VAL A 61 12.22 -2.10 17.27
C VAL A 61 10.80 -2.14 16.69
N VAL A 62 10.58 -2.95 15.66
CA VAL A 62 9.25 -3.16 15.08
C VAL A 62 8.29 -3.78 16.10
N GLY A 63 8.75 -4.80 16.85
CA GLY A 63 7.95 -5.44 17.89
C GLY A 63 7.57 -4.48 19.04
N ALA A 64 8.51 -3.65 19.49
CA ALA A 64 8.22 -2.63 20.51
C ALA A 64 7.21 -1.61 20.00
N GLY A 65 7.35 -1.16 18.74
CA GLY A 65 6.37 -0.28 18.09
C GLY A 65 4.97 -0.90 18.05
N ALA A 66 4.86 -2.18 17.67
CA ALA A 66 3.59 -2.89 17.65
C ALA A 66 2.93 -2.94 19.04
N VAL A 67 3.68 -3.25 20.10
CA VAL A 67 3.17 -3.26 21.48
C VAL A 67 2.68 -1.87 21.90
N ILE A 68 3.44 -0.82 21.57
CA ILE A 68 3.04 0.57 21.86
C ILE A 68 1.71 0.88 21.16
N LEU A 69 1.58 0.56 19.87
CA LEU A 69 0.35 0.83 19.11
C LEU A 69 -0.86 0.05 19.65
N ILE A 70 -0.67 -1.21 20.07
CA ILE A 70 -1.71 -2.01 20.72
C ILE A 70 -2.14 -1.37 22.04
N VAL A 71 -1.19 -0.91 22.87
CA VAL A 71 -1.55 -0.25 24.13
C VAL A 71 -2.29 1.07 23.86
N LEU A 72 -1.84 1.84 22.87
CA LEU A 72 -2.47 3.10 22.49
C LEU A 72 -3.88 2.89 21.91
N SER A 73 -4.13 1.81 21.19
CA SER A 73 -5.47 1.51 20.63
C SER A 73 -6.50 1.21 21.72
N LEU A 74 -6.07 0.69 22.88
CA LEU A 74 -6.93 0.46 24.05
C LEU A 74 -7.30 1.77 24.78
N LEU A 75 -6.61 2.88 24.50
CA LEU A 75 -6.88 4.18 25.11
C LEU A 75 -7.97 4.93 24.33
N GLY A 76 -9.24 4.72 24.68
CA GLY A 76 -10.38 5.39 24.01
C GLY A 76 -10.30 6.92 23.96
N LYS A 77 -9.56 7.56 24.88
CA LYS A 77 -9.27 9.01 24.85
C LYS A 77 -8.49 9.43 23.61
N LEU A 78 -7.55 8.59 23.15
CA LEU A 78 -6.80 8.85 21.93
C LEU A 78 -7.74 8.81 20.71
N GLY A 79 -8.64 7.84 20.67
CA GLY A 79 -9.71 7.77 19.65
C GLY A 79 -10.58 9.02 19.64
N ALA A 80 -10.95 9.54 20.82
CA ALA A 80 -11.71 10.78 20.94
C ALA A 80 -10.95 11.98 20.37
N VAL A 81 -9.64 12.10 20.65
CA VAL A 81 -8.80 13.17 20.09
C VAL A 81 -8.71 13.05 18.56
N ILE A 82 -8.50 11.85 18.03
CA ILE A 82 -8.45 11.62 16.58
C ILE A 82 -9.80 12.01 15.93
N ALA A 83 -10.92 11.71 16.56
CA ALA A 83 -12.24 12.09 16.07
C ALA A 83 -12.49 13.61 16.05
N THR A 84 -11.71 14.40 16.82
CA THR A 84 -11.79 15.87 16.77
C THR A 84 -11.00 16.50 15.61
N ILE A 85 -10.21 15.71 14.87
CA ILE A 85 -9.39 16.24 13.77
C ILE A 85 -10.31 16.72 12.64
N PRO A 86 -10.16 17.98 12.17
CA PRO A 86 -10.99 18.50 11.08
C PRO A 86 -10.78 17.75 9.76
N SER A 87 -11.86 17.55 9.01
CA SER A 87 -11.83 16.88 7.70
C SER A 87 -10.82 17.46 6.71
N PRO A 88 -10.57 18.79 6.64
CA PRO A 88 -9.54 19.33 5.75
C PRO A 88 -8.11 18.85 6.08
N VAL A 89 -7.81 18.63 7.36
CA VAL A 89 -6.49 18.13 7.80
C VAL A 89 -6.32 16.66 7.39
N ILE A 90 -7.37 15.87 7.59
CA ILE A 90 -7.41 14.46 7.17
C ILE A 90 -7.26 14.36 5.64
N GLY A 91 -7.94 15.24 4.89
CA GLY A 91 -7.80 15.32 3.43
C GLY A 91 -6.37 15.65 3.00
N GLY A 92 -5.71 16.59 3.66
CA GLY A 92 -4.30 16.90 3.41
C GLY A 92 -3.36 15.72 3.67
N ALA A 93 -3.61 14.95 4.74
CA ALA A 93 -2.86 13.73 5.03
C ALA A 93 -3.05 12.66 3.95
N TYR A 94 -4.28 12.48 3.46
CA TYR A 94 -4.55 11.55 2.36
C TYR A 94 -3.88 11.96 1.05
N ILE A 95 -3.82 13.25 0.71
CA ILE A 95 -3.11 13.73 -0.49
C ILE A 95 -1.63 13.33 -0.43
N ALA A 96 -0.98 13.52 0.73
CA ALA A 96 0.41 13.11 0.92
C ALA A 96 0.58 11.58 0.80
N LEU A 97 -0.31 10.81 1.43
CA LEU A 97 -0.29 9.34 1.37
C LEU A 97 -0.46 8.82 -0.06
N PHE A 98 -1.51 9.23 -0.77
CA PHE A 98 -1.76 8.79 -2.14
C PHE A 98 -0.70 9.29 -3.12
N GLY A 99 -0.14 10.48 -2.91
CA GLY A 99 1.01 10.97 -3.68
C GLY A 99 2.24 10.08 -3.51
N LEU A 100 2.54 9.65 -2.28
CA LEU A 100 3.63 8.72 -2.01
C LEU A 100 3.38 7.35 -2.65
N ILE A 101 2.19 6.79 -2.49
CA ILE A 101 1.80 5.50 -3.09
C ILE A 101 1.97 5.54 -4.62
N GLY A 102 1.46 6.59 -5.27
CA GLY A 102 1.62 6.78 -6.72
C GLY A 102 3.09 6.90 -7.13
N SER A 103 3.91 7.62 -6.37
CA SER A 103 5.35 7.75 -6.63
C SER A 103 6.08 6.41 -6.52
N ILE A 104 5.73 5.58 -5.53
CA ILE A 104 6.29 4.22 -5.38
C ILE A 104 5.90 3.34 -6.57
N GLY A 105 4.66 3.48 -7.07
CA GLY A 105 4.21 2.79 -8.28
C GLY A 105 5.05 3.17 -9.52
N ILE A 106 5.36 4.45 -9.69
CA ILE A 106 6.24 4.93 -10.77
C ILE A 106 7.66 4.37 -10.61
N MET A 107 8.20 4.33 -9.40
CA MET A 107 9.51 3.73 -9.12
C MET A 107 9.54 2.23 -9.41
N ALA A 108 8.45 1.51 -9.15
CA ALA A 108 8.34 0.11 -9.55
C ALA A 108 8.30 -0.03 -11.07
N LEU A 109 7.53 0.84 -11.75
CA LEU A 109 7.42 0.87 -13.21
C LEU A 109 8.76 1.18 -13.90
N SER A 110 9.61 2.01 -13.30
CA SER A 110 10.93 2.33 -13.86
C SER A 110 11.90 1.14 -13.90
N ARG A 111 11.56 0.01 -13.26
CA ARG A 111 12.32 -1.25 -13.38
C ARG A 111 11.98 -2.01 -14.67
N ALA A 112 10.87 -1.69 -15.34
CA ALA A 112 10.51 -2.28 -16.62
C ALA A 112 11.24 -1.58 -17.79
N ASP A 113 11.44 -2.31 -18.89
CA ASP A 113 11.97 -1.71 -20.12
C ASP A 113 10.89 -0.88 -20.83
N LEU A 114 10.86 0.43 -20.58
CA LEU A 114 9.93 1.37 -21.18
C LEU A 114 10.35 1.84 -22.58
N THR A 115 11.45 1.32 -23.14
CA THR A 115 11.83 1.58 -24.54
C THR A 115 11.11 0.63 -25.50
N SER A 116 10.68 -0.53 -25.00
CA SER A 116 9.90 -1.49 -25.75
C SER A 116 8.47 -0.98 -25.99
N GLN A 117 8.08 -0.85 -27.26
CA GLN A 117 6.72 -0.46 -27.65
C GLN A 117 5.65 -1.39 -27.07
N ARG A 118 5.96 -2.69 -26.91
CA ARG A 118 5.06 -3.66 -26.26
C ARG A 118 4.77 -3.26 -24.82
N ASN A 119 5.79 -2.93 -24.05
CA ASN A 119 5.64 -2.54 -22.65
C ASN A 119 4.90 -1.20 -22.53
N LEU A 120 5.19 -0.24 -23.42
CA LEU A 120 4.48 1.04 -23.47
C LEU A 120 2.98 0.86 -23.74
N ILE A 121 2.59 -0.03 -24.65
CA ILE A 121 1.18 -0.34 -24.92
C ILE A 121 0.50 -0.94 -23.68
N ILE A 122 1.17 -1.90 -23.01
CA ILE A 122 0.63 -2.53 -21.79
C ILE A 122 0.41 -1.48 -20.70
N VAL A 123 1.39 -0.61 -20.49
CA VAL A 123 1.31 0.47 -19.50
C VAL A 123 0.19 1.45 -19.85
N GLY A 124 0.13 1.92 -21.11
CA GLY A 124 -0.90 2.86 -21.56
C GLY A 124 -2.31 2.30 -21.40
N LEU A 125 -2.53 1.04 -21.79
CA LEU A 125 -3.81 0.35 -21.58
C LEU A 125 -4.14 0.20 -20.09
N SER A 126 -3.16 -0.15 -19.26
CA SER A 126 -3.37 -0.31 -17.82
C SER A 126 -3.79 1.00 -17.16
N PHE A 127 -3.18 2.14 -17.52
CA PHE A 127 -3.59 3.45 -17.02
C PHE A 127 -4.96 3.88 -17.55
N LEU A 128 -5.22 3.67 -18.85
CA LEU A 128 -6.52 4.01 -19.46
C LEU A 128 -7.66 3.26 -18.76
N LEU A 129 -7.49 1.96 -18.54
CA LEU A 129 -8.49 1.14 -17.87
C LEU A 129 -8.58 1.50 -16.38
N GLY A 130 -7.47 1.58 -15.65
CA GLY A 130 -7.48 1.82 -14.21
C GLY A 130 -8.00 3.21 -13.80
N LEU A 131 -7.78 4.24 -14.61
CA LEU A 131 -8.22 5.61 -14.29
C LEU A 131 -9.49 6.03 -15.03
N GLY A 132 -9.68 5.55 -16.26
CA GLY A 132 -10.77 5.97 -17.14
C GLY A 132 -12.02 5.10 -17.04
N LEU A 133 -11.86 3.79 -16.85
CA LEU A 133 -12.99 2.85 -16.85
C LEU A 133 -13.97 3.10 -15.69
N PRO A 134 -13.53 3.32 -14.43
CA PRO A 134 -14.46 3.56 -13.33
C PRO A 134 -15.34 4.80 -13.57
N ALA A 135 -14.75 5.89 -14.08
CA ALA A 135 -15.48 7.11 -14.41
C ALA A 135 -16.49 6.90 -15.55
N TRP A 136 -16.11 6.14 -16.58
CA TRP A 136 -16.99 5.85 -17.71
C TRP A 136 -18.18 4.96 -17.31
N ILE A 137 -17.95 3.94 -16.47
CA ILE A 137 -19.01 3.05 -15.96
C ILE A 137 -19.92 3.79 -14.98
N GLY A 138 -19.37 4.69 -14.17
CA GLY A 138 -20.20 5.59 -13.34
C GLY A 138 -21.18 6.41 -14.18
N ALA A 139 -20.78 6.83 -15.38
CA ALA A 139 -21.65 7.51 -16.34
C ALA A 139 -22.54 6.56 -17.17
N ASN A 140 -22.14 5.29 -17.33
CA ASN A 140 -22.85 4.27 -18.12
C ASN A 140 -22.98 2.98 -17.28
N PRO A 141 -23.94 2.91 -16.35
CA PRO A 141 -24.01 1.83 -15.38
C PRO A 141 -24.21 0.47 -16.06
N LEU A 142 -23.34 -0.48 -15.73
CA LEU A 142 -23.48 -1.85 -16.20
C LEU A 142 -24.50 -2.58 -15.32
N VAL A 143 -25.56 -3.10 -15.94
CA VAL A 143 -26.58 -3.90 -15.24
C VAL A 143 -26.18 -5.36 -15.31
N PHE A 144 -25.31 -5.79 -14.38
CA PHE A 144 -24.99 -7.20 -14.19
C PHE A 144 -25.77 -7.77 -12.99
N GLU A 145 -26.37 -8.93 -13.19
CA GLU A 145 -26.86 -9.78 -12.12
C GLU A 145 -25.95 -11.01 -12.03
N PRO A 146 -25.16 -11.19 -10.95
CA PRO A 146 -25.14 -10.46 -9.68
C PRO A 146 -24.30 -9.16 -9.65
N ARG A 147 -24.72 -8.19 -8.81
CA ARG A 147 -24.14 -6.83 -8.69
C ARG A 147 -22.64 -6.77 -8.40
N TRP A 148 -22.08 -7.74 -7.66
CA TRP A 148 -20.65 -7.73 -7.34
C TRP A 148 -19.78 -7.81 -8.60
N ILE A 149 -20.31 -8.34 -9.71
CA ILE A 149 -19.62 -8.34 -11.01
C ILE A 149 -19.51 -6.89 -11.53
N ALA A 150 -20.56 -6.08 -11.38
CA ALA A 150 -20.50 -4.66 -11.73
C ALA A 150 -19.51 -3.91 -10.83
N ASP A 151 -19.46 -4.25 -9.54
CA ASP A 151 -18.55 -3.64 -8.56
C ASP A 151 -17.06 -3.89 -8.89
N VAL A 152 -16.72 -5.00 -9.55
CA VAL A 152 -15.34 -5.27 -10.01
C VAL A 152 -14.89 -4.28 -11.09
N PHE A 153 -15.80 -3.82 -11.95
CA PHE A 153 -15.44 -2.89 -13.02
C PHE A 153 -15.44 -1.42 -12.58
N THR A 154 -16.09 -1.11 -11.46
CA THR A 154 -16.12 0.24 -10.88
C THR A 154 -15.04 0.49 -9.82
N THR A 155 -14.27 -0.54 -9.45
CA THR A 155 -13.11 -0.46 -8.55
C THR A 155 -11.87 0.04 -9.30
#